data_AF-A0A1S0TE25-F1
#
_entry.id   AF-A0A1S0TE25-F1
#
_cell.length_a   1.000
_cell.length_b   1.000
_cell.length_c   1.000
_cell.angle_alpha   90.00
_cell.angle_beta   90.00
_cell.angle_gamma   90.00
#
_symmetry.space_group_name_H-M   'P 1'
#
loop_
_entity.id
_entity.type
_entity.pdbx_description
1 polymer ?
#
loop_
_entity_poly.entity_id
_entity_poly.type
_entity_poly.pdbx_seq_one_letter_code
_entity_poly.pdbx_strand_id
1 'polypeptide(L)' 'GDSGGGLMVQLHNGRWLLLGVASYGSSCDKLLKKIAQPLAQVYTNVKMYGGEIDKFT' A
#
# COMPACT_ATOMS: atom_id res chain seq x y z
N GLY A 1 10.55 2.10 -6.39
CA GLY A 1 10.63 2.10 -4.93
C GLY A 1 9.30 2.64 -4.50
N ASP A 2 8.43 1.73 -4.06
CA ASP A 2 6.99 1.94 -4.18
C ASP A 2 6.31 2.17 -2.82
N SER A 3 7.11 2.14 -1.73
CA SER A 3 6.69 2.54 -0.39
C SER A 3 6.13 3.97 -0.42
N GLY A 4 5.01 4.18 0.25
CA GLY A 4 4.22 5.42 0.17
C GLY A 4 3.18 5.43 -0.96
N GLY A 5 3.24 4.49 -1.91
CA GLY A 5 2.25 4.36 -2.99
C GLY A 5 0.88 3.88 -2.51
N GLY A 6 -0.18 4.24 -3.22
CA GLY A 6 -1.55 3.90 -2.85
C GLY A 6 -1.98 2.49 -3.29
N LEU A 7 -2.59 1.73 -2.38
CA LEU A 7 -3.42 0.57 -2.73
C LEU A 7 -4.78 1.08 -3.20
N MET A 8 -4.96 1.11 -4.52
CA MET A 8 -6.14 1.65 -5.17
C MET A 8 -7.08 0.52 -5.63
N VAL A 9 -8.39 0.70 -5.46
CA VAL A 9 -9.42 -0.18 -6.01
C VAL A 9 -10.36 0.64 -6.88
N GLN A 10 -10.69 0.12 -8.06
CA GLN A 10 -11.68 0.73 -8.92
C GLN A 10 -13.09 0.27 -8.52
N LEU A 11 -13.98 1.22 -8.30
CA LEU A 11 -15.39 0.99 -8.00
C LEU A 11 -16.17 0.70 -9.29
N HIS A 12 -17.36 0.11 -9.14
CA HIS A 12 -18.26 -0.20 -10.27
C HIS A 12 -18.62 1.04 -11.13
N ASN A 13 -18.51 2.25 -10.58
CA ASN A 13 -18.77 3.51 -11.30
C ASN A 13 -17.51 4.15 -11.90
N GLY A 14 -16.40 3.41 -11.98
CA GLY A 14 -15.15 3.84 -12.60
C GLY A 14 -14.26 4.73 -11.72
N ARG A 15 -14.73 5.20 -10.56
CA ARG A 15 -13.92 5.96 -9.60
C ARG A 15 -12.92 5.06 -8.89
N TRP A 16 -11.81 5.65 -8.46
CA TRP A 16 -10.77 4.95 -7.71
C TRP A 16 -10.83 5.32 -6.23
N LEU A 17 -10.74 4.31 -5.36
CA LEU A 17 -10.72 4.45 -3.92
C LEU A 17 -9.35 4.04 -3.37
N LEU A 18 -8.75 4.89 -2.54
CA LEU A 18 -7.51 4.60 -1.83
C LEU A 18 -7.84 3.84 -0.53
N LEU A 19 -7.44 2.57 -0.46
CA LEU A 19 -7.68 1.72 0.71
C LEU A 19 -6.51 1.69 1.69
N GLY A 20 -5.29 1.82 1.17
CA GLY A 20 -4.09 1.71 1.99
C GLY A 20 -2.86 2.36 1.36
N VAL A 21 -1.79 2.45 2.12
CA VAL A 21 -0.49 2.99 1.68
C VAL A 21 0.56 1.89 1.80
N ALA A 22 1.32 1.64 0.74
CA ALA A 22 2.38 0.64 0.71
C ALA A 22 3.41 0.93 1.81
N SER A 23 3.56 0.01 2.75
CA SER A 23 4.44 0.19 3.91
C SER A 23 5.73 -0.60 3.71
N TYR A 24 5.65 -1.93 3.85
CA TYR A 24 6.81 -2.81 3.72
C TYR A 24 6.43 -4.15 3.08
N GLY A 25 7.44 -4.84 2.55
CA GLY A 25 7.32 -6.14 1.94
C GLY A 25 8.70 -6.78 1.79
N SER A 26 8.76 -7.90 1.06
CA SER A 26 10.04 -8.53 0.73
C SER A 26 10.94 -7.58 -0.08
N SER A 27 12.25 -7.63 0.17
CA SER A 27 13.24 -6.84 -0.57
C SER A 27 13.25 -7.22 -2.06
N CYS A 28 13.06 -6.23 -2.94
CA CYS A 28 13.09 -6.41 -4.39
C CYS A 28 14.40 -7.06 -4.85
N ASP A 29 15.55 -6.57 -4.37
CA ASP A 29 16.86 -7.11 -4.75
C ASP A 29 17.03 -8.59 -4.37
N LYS A 30 16.54 -8.98 -3.20
CA LYS A 30 16.61 -10.36 -2.73
C LYS A 30 15.69 -11.29 -3.53
N LEU A 31 14.50 -10.81 -3.92
CA LEU A 31 13.59 -11.56 -4.79
C LEU A 31 14.17 -11.74 -6.19
N LEU A 32 14.74 -10.67 -6.78
CA LEU A 32 15.37 -10.72 -8.10
C LEU A 32 16.57 -11.68 -8.13
N LYS A 33 17.37 -11.68 -7.07
CA LYS A 33 18.49 -12.61 -6.89
C LYS A 33 18.04 -14.02 -6.48
N LYS A 34 16.73 -14.26 -6.27
CA LYS A 34 16.15 -15.53 -5.81
C LYS A 34 16.75 -16.05 -4.49
N ILE A 35 17.19 -15.15 -3.63
CA ILE A 35 17.79 -15.46 -2.31
C ILE A 35 16.81 -15.28 -1.14
N ALA A 36 15.57 -14.86 -1.43
CA ALA A 36 14.48 -14.79 -0.45
C ALA A 36 13.17 -15.25 -1.10
N GLN A 37 12.24 -15.70 -0.27
CA GLN A 37 10.88 -16.02 -0.70
C GLN A 37 9.99 -14.76 -0.67
N PRO A 38 9.01 -14.64 -1.59
CA PRO A 38 8.03 -13.57 -1.54
C PRO A 38 7.12 -13.75 -0.32
N LEU A 39 7.05 -12.71 0.51
CA LEU A 39 6.08 -12.58 1.60
C LEU A 39 4.94 -11.67 1.14
N ALA A 40 3.88 -11.60 1.96
CA ALA A 40 2.80 -10.66 1.74
C ALA A 40 3.31 -9.21 1.74
N GLN A 41 2.80 -8.42 0.80
CA GLN A 41 2.97 -6.97 0.82
C GLN A 41 2.04 -6.37 1.88
N VAL A 42 2.59 -5.57 2.79
CA VAL A 42 1.85 -4.96 3.89
C VAL A 42 1.55 -3.51 3.57
N TYR A 43 0.31 -3.11 3.85
CA TYR A 43 -0.22 -1.78 3.61
C TYR A 43 -0.77 -1.19 4.92
N THR A 44 -0.52 0.09 5.14
CA THR A 44 -1.18 0.86 6.20
C THR A 44 -2.62 1.11 5.80
N ASN A 45 -3.60 0.70 6.62
CA ASN A 45 -5.01 0.92 6.34
C ASN A 45 -5.38 2.39 6.52
N VAL A 46 -5.79 3.07 5.45
CA VAL A 46 -6.09 4.51 5.46
C VAL A 46 -7.28 4.84 6.36
N LYS A 47 -8.25 3.93 6.48
CA LYS A 47 -9.43 4.15 7.33
C LYS A 47 -9.07 4.35 8.80
N MET A 48 -7.98 3.73 9.27
CA MET A 48 -7.55 3.84 10.67
C MET A 48 -7.06 5.25 11.04
N TYR A 49 -6.69 6.06 10.03
CA TYR A 49 -6.12 7.41 10.22
C TYR A 49 -7.07 8.51 9.73
N GLY A 50 -8.37 8.21 9.61
CA GLY A 50 -9.36 9.16 9.10
C GLY A 50 -9.42 10.45 9.91
N GLY A 51 -9.32 10.37 11.24
CA GLY A 51 -9.36 11.56 12.10
C GLY A 51 -8.14 12.47 11.93
N GLU A 52 -6.95 11.91 11.74
CA GLU A 52 -5.74 12.67 11.45
C GLU A 52 -5.80 13.30 10.07
N ILE A 53 -6.27 12.55 9.06
CA ILE A 53 -6.44 13.07 7.70
C ILE A 53 -7.40 14.26 7.73
N ASP A 54 -8.60 14.08 8.29
CA ASP A 54 -9.63 15.14 8.38
C ASP A 54 -9.14 16.38 9.14
N LYS A 55 -8.23 16.21 10.11
CA LYS A 55 -7.65 17.33 10.86
C LYS A 55 -6.65 18.15 10.05
N PHE A 56 -5.93 17.52 9.13
CA PHE A 56 -4.77 18.11 8.45
C PHE A 56 -4.97 18.32 6.93
N THR A 57 -6.16 18.04 6.39
CA THR A 57 -6.55 18.31 5.00
C THR A 57 -7.83 19.13 4.93
#